data_AF-A0A950KL09-F1
#
_entry.id   AF-A0A950KL09-F1
#
_cell.length_a   1.000
_cell.length_b   1.000
_cell.length_c   1.000
_cell.angle_alpha   90.00
_cell.angle_beta   90.00
_cell.angle_gamma   90.00
#
_symmetry.space_group_name_H-M   'P 1'
#
loop_
_entity.id
_entity.type
_entity.pdbx_description
1 polymer ?
#
loop_
_entity_poly.entity_id
_entity_poly.type
_entity_poly.pdbx_seq_one_letter_code
_entity_poly.pdbx_strand_id
1 'polypeptide(L)'
;MGGESTPALARHGANRRPPVPARPAALDPFGPLGAARSAAPGGDAGRIRPPLQGERRHGVSCPRALGPATQKKALHASERDTPRVQRLRAHWRQKRRDLDPRRLIFIDESGLNLALTRRYARAPRGVRAVGAVPQNYGQRLTVLAALDCDGIRAALLVPGATDRDVFLSFLRQVLGPQLRPGTTVVMDNLAAHKNADVAEVLQRAGAQWCYLPPYSPDYNPIEQAWSKVKTWLRGIGARTRRKLSRSLNAALTQVTPQDAKAWFRHCGYPVH
;
A
#
# COMPACT_ATOMS: atom_id res chain seq x y z
N MET A 1 -62.63 -44.31 -25.58
CA MET A 1 -63.06 -42.89 -25.58
C MET A 1 -61.88 -42.11 -25.01
N GLY A 2 -60.94 -41.61 -25.81
CA GLY A 2 -61.09 -40.50 -26.76
C GLY A 2 -60.89 -39.20 -25.98
N GLY A 3 -59.95 -38.30 -26.27
CA GLY A 3 -58.87 -38.26 -27.24
C GLY A 3 -57.97 -37.07 -26.89
N GLU A 4 -56.70 -37.15 -27.26
CA GLU A 4 -55.83 -35.97 -27.40
C GLU A 4 -56.36 -35.07 -28.52
N SER A 5 -56.29 -33.75 -28.33
CA SER A 5 -56.12 -32.78 -29.43
C SER A 5 -55.67 -31.43 -28.88
N THR A 6 -54.44 -31.08 -29.24
CA THR A 6 -53.87 -29.72 -29.29
C THR A 6 -54.65 -28.85 -30.29
N PRO A 7 -54.64 -27.50 -30.15
CA PRO A 7 -53.75 -26.67 -31.01
C PRO A 7 -53.18 -25.44 -30.25
N ALA A 8 -51.92 -25.03 -30.41
CA ALA A 8 -51.18 -24.41 -31.53
C ALA A 8 -51.12 -22.87 -31.49
N LEU A 9 -49.88 -22.39 -31.27
CA LEU A 9 -49.18 -21.19 -31.78
C LEU A 9 -49.88 -19.83 -31.95
N ALA A 10 -49.37 -18.83 -31.23
CA ALA A 10 -48.94 -17.51 -31.74
C ALA A 10 -48.09 -16.79 -30.67
N ARG A 11 -47.13 -15.89 -30.90
CA ARG A 11 -46.27 -15.46 -32.01
C ARG A 11 -45.17 -14.60 -31.37
N HIS A 12 -44.02 -14.53 -32.04
CA HIS A 12 -42.82 -13.75 -31.72
C HIS A 12 -43.01 -12.39 -31.00
N GLY A 13 -42.35 -12.25 -29.85
CA GLY A 13 -42.00 -10.96 -29.24
C GLY A 13 -40.48 -10.77 -29.30
N ALA A 14 -40.03 -9.80 -30.09
CA ALA A 14 -38.63 -9.47 -30.27
C ALA A 14 -37.95 -9.07 -28.95
N ASN A 15 -36.87 -9.77 -28.60
CA ASN A 15 -36.04 -9.49 -27.44
C ASN A 15 -35.18 -8.23 -27.68
N ARG A 16 -35.74 -7.03 -27.42
CA ARG A 16 -34.99 -5.77 -27.47
C ARG A 16 -34.12 -5.66 -26.23
N ARG A 17 -32.82 -5.92 -26.39
CA ARG A 17 -31.80 -5.62 -25.37
C ARG A 17 -31.82 -4.12 -25.04
N PRO A 18 -31.74 -3.72 -23.77
CA PRO A 18 -31.57 -2.31 -23.40
C PRO A 18 -30.20 -1.80 -23.90
N PRO A 19 -30.08 -0.50 -24.26
CA PRO A 19 -28.85 0.08 -24.76
C PRO A 19 -27.75 0.08 -23.70
N VAL A 20 -26.54 -0.30 -24.13
CA VAL A 20 -25.30 -0.29 -23.34
C VAL A 20 -24.93 1.16 -23.00
N PRO A 21 -24.67 1.52 -21.74
CA PRO A 21 -24.21 2.86 -21.41
C PRO A 21 -22.84 3.15 -22.02
N ALA A 22 -22.68 4.36 -22.54
CA ALA A 22 -21.48 4.82 -23.24
C ALA A 22 -20.21 4.72 -22.38
N ARG A 23 -19.11 4.36 -23.04
CA ARG A 23 -17.74 4.32 -22.50
C ARG A 23 -17.40 5.62 -21.74
N PRO A 24 -16.91 5.55 -20.48
CA PRO A 24 -16.25 6.71 -19.91
C PRO A 24 -14.94 6.96 -20.67
N ALA A 25 -14.74 8.20 -21.10
CA ALA A 25 -13.53 8.64 -21.79
C ALA A 25 -12.29 8.30 -20.96
N ALA A 26 -11.36 7.57 -21.58
CA ALA A 26 -10.02 7.36 -21.03
C ALA A 26 -9.32 8.73 -20.95
N LEU A 27 -8.88 9.10 -19.74
CA LEU A 27 -7.99 10.25 -19.56
C LEU A 27 -6.56 9.79 -19.79
N ASP A 28 -5.92 10.34 -20.82
CA ASP A 28 -4.51 10.14 -21.17
C ASP A 28 -3.58 10.39 -19.96
N PRO A 29 -2.70 9.45 -19.57
CA PRO A 29 -1.92 9.59 -18.35
C PRO A 29 -0.48 10.08 -18.52
N PHE A 30 -0.03 10.71 -19.62
CA PHE A 30 1.38 11.15 -19.71
C PHE A 30 1.60 12.46 -20.49
N GLY A 31 2.18 13.45 -19.80
CA GLY A 31 2.80 14.66 -20.35
C GLY A 31 4.01 15.07 -19.47
N PRO A 32 5.06 15.71 -20.02
CA PRO A 32 6.40 15.73 -19.42
C PRO A 32 6.55 16.67 -18.22
N LEU A 33 7.34 16.24 -17.24
CA LEU A 33 7.71 16.97 -16.02
C LEU A 33 8.76 18.05 -16.31
N GLY A 34 8.32 19.32 -16.37
CA GLY A 34 9.20 20.48 -16.39
C GLY A 34 9.74 20.83 -15.00
N ALA A 35 11.06 21.04 -14.91
CA ALA A 35 11.76 21.44 -13.71
C ALA A 35 11.48 22.92 -13.35
N ALA A 36 11.07 23.20 -12.11
CA ALA A 36 11.01 24.56 -11.58
C ALA A 36 12.01 24.71 -10.41
N ARG A 37 12.99 25.58 -10.62
CA ARG A 37 14.01 26.01 -9.65
C ARG A 37 13.41 26.95 -8.61
N SER A 38 13.87 26.81 -7.38
CA SER A 38 13.57 27.66 -6.22
C SER A 38 14.34 28.98 -6.25
N ALA A 39 13.66 30.08 -5.93
CA ALA A 39 14.26 31.37 -5.60
C ALA A 39 13.75 31.82 -4.22
N ALA A 40 14.67 32.20 -3.33
CA ALA A 40 14.37 32.85 -2.05
C ALA A 40 14.97 34.27 -2.09
N PRO A 41 14.26 35.31 -1.61
CA PRO A 41 14.85 36.63 -1.46
C PRO A 41 15.48 36.80 -0.07
N GLY A 42 16.62 37.48 -0.05
CA GLY A 42 17.36 37.89 1.14
C GLY A 42 16.88 39.22 1.74
N GLY A 43 17.42 39.52 2.91
CA GLY A 43 17.29 40.78 3.65
C GLY A 43 17.28 40.48 5.15
N ASP A 44 17.85 41.27 6.05
CA ASP A 44 18.85 42.33 6.02
C ASP A 44 19.35 42.40 7.49
N ALA A 45 20.61 42.76 7.67
CA ALA A 45 21.36 42.64 8.91
C ALA A 45 21.01 43.76 9.92
N GLY A 46 20.25 43.41 10.97
CA GLY A 46 20.07 44.25 12.16
C GLY A 46 20.94 43.79 13.33
N ARG A 47 22.09 44.44 13.52
CA ARG A 47 23.10 44.18 14.55
C ARG A 47 22.61 44.65 15.93
N ILE A 48 22.38 43.72 16.88
CA ILE A 48 22.17 44.04 18.31
C ILE A 48 23.34 43.47 19.11
N ARG A 49 24.01 44.33 19.89
CA ARG A 49 25.14 44.00 20.79
C ARG A 49 24.68 43.15 21.99
N PRO A 50 25.53 42.25 22.52
CA PRO A 50 25.17 41.36 23.63
C PRO A 50 25.43 42.03 24.98
N PRO A 51 24.66 41.74 26.04
CA PRO A 51 25.10 41.98 27.40
C PRO A 51 25.75 40.72 28.00
N LEU A 52 27.00 40.91 28.40
CA LEU A 52 27.65 40.49 29.64
C LEU A 52 27.64 39.00 30.03
N GLN A 53 28.86 38.48 30.09
CA GLN A 53 29.27 37.19 30.63
C GLN A 53 28.74 36.97 32.05
N GLY A 54 27.83 36.01 32.19
CA GLY A 54 27.56 35.33 33.45
C GLY A 54 28.07 33.90 33.34
N GLU A 55 29.22 33.62 33.97
CA GLU A 55 29.73 32.27 34.12
C GLU A 55 28.68 31.39 34.82
N ARG A 56 28.13 30.41 34.11
CA ARG A 56 27.49 29.25 34.74
C ARG A 56 28.29 28.00 34.43
N ARG A 57 29.26 27.74 35.30
CA ARG A 57 29.90 26.44 35.48
C ARG A 57 28.87 25.49 36.09
N HIS A 58 28.23 24.66 35.28
CA HIS A 58 27.77 23.35 35.72
C HIS A 58 28.08 22.33 34.63
N GLY A 59 29.36 21.95 34.58
CA GLY A 59 29.73 20.65 34.07
C GLY A 59 29.19 19.59 35.02
N VAL A 60 28.02 19.06 34.69
CA VAL A 60 27.64 17.71 35.09
C VAL A 60 27.45 16.96 33.78
N SER A 61 28.55 16.43 33.27
CA SER A 61 28.48 15.32 32.32
C SER A 61 27.88 14.15 33.09
N CYS A 62 26.55 14.04 33.10
CA CYS A 62 25.90 12.82 33.54
C CYS A 62 26.40 11.70 32.62
N PRO A 63 27.12 10.69 33.12
CA PRO A 63 27.37 9.50 32.32
C PRO A 63 25.99 8.96 31.97
N ARG A 64 25.65 8.97 30.67
CA ARG A 64 24.43 8.33 30.20
C ARG A 64 24.57 6.86 30.54
N ALA A 65 23.96 6.45 31.64
CA ALA A 65 23.95 5.07 32.09
C ALA A 65 23.53 4.20 30.89
N LEU A 66 24.42 3.30 30.47
CA LEU A 66 24.14 2.26 29.49
C LEU A 66 23.28 1.18 30.16
N GLY A 67 22.17 1.60 30.77
CA GLY A 67 21.10 0.73 31.22
C GLY A 67 20.16 0.42 30.05
N PRO A 68 19.38 -0.67 30.14
CA PRO A 68 18.36 -0.98 29.14
C PRO A 68 17.44 0.24 28.94
N ALA A 69 17.40 0.74 27.70
CA ALA A 69 16.53 1.84 27.34
C ALA A 69 15.07 1.37 27.28
N THR A 70 14.13 2.19 27.77
CA THR A 70 12.71 1.93 27.56
C THR A 70 12.41 1.93 26.07
N GLN A 71 12.00 0.78 25.53
CA GLN A 71 11.62 0.62 24.13
C GLN A 71 10.13 0.37 24.01
N LYS A 72 9.52 0.85 22.93
CA LYS A 72 8.14 0.52 22.60
C LYS A 72 8.05 -0.98 22.24
N LYS A 73 7.19 -1.72 22.92
CA LYS A 73 6.92 -3.13 22.61
C LYS A 73 6.35 -3.28 21.19
N ALA A 74 6.93 -4.19 20.39
CA ALA A 74 6.33 -4.67 19.16
C ALA A 74 5.28 -5.72 19.51
N LEU A 75 4.06 -5.59 18.97
CA LEU A 75 2.96 -6.52 19.19
C LEU A 75 2.75 -7.35 17.92
N HIS A 76 2.45 -8.63 18.08
CA HIS A 76 1.97 -9.52 17.02
C HIS A 76 0.74 -10.31 17.50
N ALA A 77 -0.01 -10.86 16.55
CA ALA A 77 -1.22 -11.63 16.84
C ALA A 77 -0.88 -12.94 17.56
N SER A 78 -1.57 -13.28 18.66
CA SER A 78 -1.26 -14.48 19.46
C SER A 78 -1.44 -15.79 18.68
N GLU A 79 -2.32 -15.80 17.68
CA GLU A 79 -2.55 -16.91 16.76
C GLU A 79 -1.28 -17.29 15.98
N ARG A 80 -0.36 -16.34 15.81
CA ARG A 80 0.98 -16.58 15.22
C ARG A 80 1.81 -17.57 16.04
N ASP A 81 1.58 -17.66 17.35
CA ASP A 81 2.37 -18.49 18.28
C ASP A 81 1.85 -19.92 18.40
N THR A 82 0.76 -20.24 17.70
CA THR A 82 0.30 -21.64 17.59
C THR A 82 1.40 -22.52 16.95
N PRO A 83 1.59 -23.77 17.41
CA PRO A 83 2.61 -24.67 16.85
C PRO A 83 2.49 -24.85 15.33
N ARG A 84 1.25 -24.84 14.81
CA ARG A 84 0.97 -24.89 13.37
C ARG A 84 1.58 -23.70 12.63
N VAL A 85 1.31 -22.47 13.07
CA VAL A 85 1.80 -21.26 12.39
C VAL A 85 3.32 -21.14 12.54
N GLN A 86 3.87 -21.50 13.69
CA GLN A 86 5.33 -21.50 13.90
C GLN A 86 6.05 -22.48 12.96
N ARG A 87 5.50 -23.67 12.70
CA ARG A 87 6.03 -24.60 11.67
C ARG A 87 5.97 -24.01 10.26
N LEU A 88 4.84 -23.41 9.87
CA LEU A 88 4.71 -22.76 8.57
C LEU A 88 5.70 -21.60 8.41
N ARG A 89 5.93 -20.83 9.46
CA ARG A 89 6.92 -19.75 9.48
C ARG A 89 8.35 -20.27 9.41
N ALA A 90 8.66 -21.39 10.06
CA ALA A 90 9.98 -22.03 9.95
C ALA A 90 10.26 -22.50 8.52
N HIS A 91 9.28 -23.17 7.91
CA HIS A 91 9.36 -23.57 6.51
C HIS A 91 9.55 -22.37 5.58
N TRP A 92 8.78 -21.28 5.79
CA TRP A 92 8.95 -20.05 5.00
C TRP A 92 10.35 -19.44 5.13
N ARG A 93 10.94 -19.45 6.34
CA ARG A 93 12.30 -18.94 6.54
C ARG A 93 13.36 -19.72 5.76
N GLN A 94 13.14 -21.01 5.54
CA GLN A 94 14.00 -21.83 4.69
C GLN A 94 13.73 -21.49 3.23
N LYS A 95 12.48 -21.63 2.77
CA LYS A 95 12.06 -21.37 1.38
C LYS A 95 12.48 -20.01 0.85
N ARG A 96 12.35 -18.95 1.67
CA ARG A 96 12.67 -17.58 1.23
C ARG A 96 14.16 -17.36 0.88
N ARG A 97 15.06 -18.25 1.33
CA ARG A 97 16.48 -18.19 0.99
C ARG A 97 16.74 -18.59 -0.46
N ASP A 98 15.88 -19.44 -1.01
CA ASP A 98 15.99 -19.97 -2.37
C ASP A 98 15.24 -19.10 -3.39
N LEU A 99 14.50 -18.09 -2.93
CA LEU A 99 13.78 -17.15 -3.78
C LEU A 99 14.71 -16.03 -4.24
N ASP A 100 14.84 -15.83 -5.56
CA ASP A 100 15.50 -14.67 -6.14
C ASP A 100 14.66 -13.40 -5.89
N PRO A 101 15.10 -12.45 -5.04
CA PRO A 101 14.31 -11.28 -4.70
C PRO A 101 14.01 -10.36 -5.89
N ARG A 102 14.83 -10.41 -6.95
CA ARG A 102 14.62 -9.60 -8.17
C ARG A 102 13.43 -10.10 -8.99
N ARG A 103 12.98 -11.33 -8.74
CA ARG A 103 11.81 -11.94 -9.39
C ARG A 103 10.58 -11.96 -8.50
N LEU A 104 10.66 -11.45 -7.27
CA LEU A 104 9.54 -11.43 -6.35
C LEU A 104 8.70 -10.17 -6.52
N ILE A 105 7.38 -10.36 -6.55
CA ILE A 105 6.39 -9.29 -6.49
C ILE A 105 5.44 -9.57 -5.33
N PHE A 106 5.35 -8.65 -4.37
CA PHE A 106 4.42 -8.73 -3.25
C PHE A 106 3.15 -7.97 -3.56
N ILE A 107 1.99 -8.60 -3.35
CA ILE A 107 0.68 -7.96 -3.49
C ILE A 107 0.02 -7.85 -2.13
N ASP A 108 -0.58 -6.69 -1.86
CA ASP A 108 -1.34 -6.44 -0.64
C ASP A 108 -2.28 -5.24 -0.82
N GLU A 109 -3.19 -5.06 0.14
CA GLU A 109 -4.13 -3.95 0.18
C GLU A 109 -3.92 -2.99 1.36
N SER A 110 -4.29 -1.73 1.14
CA SER A 110 -4.31 -0.73 2.18
C SER A 110 -5.55 0.14 2.17
N GLY A 111 -6.11 0.34 3.36
CA GLY A 111 -7.17 1.30 3.58
C GLY A 111 -6.70 2.74 3.62
N LEU A 112 -7.46 3.61 2.96
CA LEU A 112 -7.33 5.05 2.97
C LEU A 112 -8.67 5.71 3.31
N ASN A 113 -8.63 6.83 4.02
CA ASN A 113 -9.80 7.65 4.32
C ASN A 113 -9.44 9.14 4.32
N LEU A 114 -10.45 10.02 4.30
CA LEU A 114 -10.25 11.47 4.26
C LEU A 114 -9.75 12.07 5.59
N ALA A 115 -9.77 11.28 6.67
CA ALA A 115 -9.24 11.65 7.98
C ALA A 115 -7.73 11.44 8.11
N LEU A 116 -7.05 10.92 7.08
CA LEU A 116 -5.59 10.83 7.07
C LEU A 116 -4.94 12.21 7.30
N THR A 117 -4.24 12.34 8.43
CA THR A 117 -3.51 13.55 8.82
C THR A 117 -2.23 13.19 9.57
N ARG A 118 -1.27 14.12 9.64
CA ARG A 118 -0.04 13.92 10.43
C ARG A 118 -0.40 13.67 11.90
N ARG A 119 0.18 12.62 12.48
CA ARG A 119 -0.05 12.25 13.88
C ARG A 119 0.62 13.18 14.88
N TYR A 120 1.65 13.89 14.44
CA TYR A 120 2.44 14.80 15.26
C TYR A 120 2.60 16.13 14.54
N ALA A 121 2.60 17.20 15.33
CA ALA A 121 2.84 18.57 14.89
C ALA A 121 3.72 19.29 15.92
N ARG A 122 4.31 20.42 15.54
CA ARG A 122 5.12 21.26 16.44
C ARG A 122 4.36 22.54 16.74
N ALA A 123 4.43 22.98 17.99
CA ALA A 123 3.91 24.26 18.48
C ALA A 123 4.91 24.85 19.49
N PRO A 124 4.87 26.16 19.76
CA PRO A 124 5.64 26.76 20.85
C PRO A 124 5.40 26.06 22.19
N ARG A 125 6.38 26.11 23.10
CA ARG A 125 6.23 25.53 24.45
C ARG A 125 5.03 26.17 25.17
N GLY A 126 4.20 25.34 25.82
CA GLY A 126 2.97 25.78 26.49
C GLY A 126 1.75 25.92 25.56
N VAL A 127 1.93 25.80 24.24
CA VAL A 127 0.84 25.93 23.26
C VAL A 127 0.48 24.57 22.67
N ARG A 128 -0.82 24.28 22.55
CA ARG A 128 -1.31 23.05 21.93
C ARG A 128 -1.26 23.15 20.41
N ALA A 129 -0.67 22.16 19.75
CA ALA A 129 -0.81 22.00 18.31
C ALA A 129 -2.22 21.45 18.00
N VAL A 130 -3.04 22.23 17.29
CA VAL A 130 -4.42 21.88 16.93
C VAL A 130 -4.52 21.55 15.44
N GLY A 131 -5.35 20.58 15.08
CA GLY A 131 -5.64 20.24 13.69
C GLY A 131 -7.06 19.69 13.56
N ALA A 132 -7.68 19.95 12.40
CA ALA A 132 -9.04 19.50 12.10
C ALA A 132 -9.03 18.36 11.06
N VAL A 133 -9.87 17.36 11.29
CA VAL A 133 -10.14 16.27 10.35
C VAL A 133 -11.64 15.97 10.32
N PRO A 134 -12.17 15.47 9.19
CA PRO A 134 -13.55 15.01 9.14
C PRO A 134 -13.74 13.81 10.08
N GLN A 135 -14.72 13.89 10.97
CA GLN A 135 -15.17 12.74 11.75
C GLN A 135 -15.97 11.77 10.86
N ASN A 136 -16.85 12.33 10.02
CA ASN A 136 -17.60 11.60 9.00
C ASN A 136 -16.87 11.72 7.65
N TYR A 137 -15.96 10.80 7.38
CA TYR A 137 -15.16 10.77 6.14
C TYR A 137 -15.80 9.94 5.00
N GLY A 138 -17.01 9.43 5.21
CA GLY A 138 -17.74 8.60 4.25
C GLY A 138 -17.06 7.24 4.01
N GLN A 139 -17.37 6.63 2.86
CA GLN A 139 -16.81 5.33 2.46
C GLN A 139 -15.27 5.36 2.43
N ARG A 140 -14.65 4.33 3.02
CA ARG A 140 -13.22 4.04 2.91
C ARG A 140 -12.85 3.76 1.47
N LEU A 141 -11.64 4.13 1.08
CA LEU A 141 -11.03 3.69 -0.18
C LEU A 141 -10.02 2.60 0.15
N THR A 142 -9.86 1.66 -0.78
CA THR A 142 -8.85 0.61 -0.66
C THR A 142 -7.94 0.67 -1.87
N VAL A 143 -6.64 0.67 -1.63
CA VAL A 143 -5.63 0.58 -2.68
C VAL A 143 -5.04 -0.82 -2.65
N LEU A 144 -5.10 -1.53 -3.78
CA LEU A 144 -4.28 -2.71 -4.03
C LEU A 144 -2.98 -2.24 -4.66
N ALA A 145 -1.84 -2.81 -4.29
CA ALA A 145 -0.60 -2.57 -5.01
C ALA A 145 0.30 -3.80 -5.06
N ALA A 146 1.21 -3.76 -6.03
CA ALA A 146 2.27 -4.72 -6.22
C ALA A 146 3.63 -4.06 -6.04
N LEU A 147 4.49 -4.61 -5.19
CA LEU A 147 5.84 -4.12 -4.89
C LEU A 147 6.89 -5.13 -5.35
N ASP A 148 7.89 -4.66 -6.09
CA ASP A 148 9.12 -5.40 -6.38
C ASP A 148 10.36 -4.67 -5.85
N CYS A 149 11.57 -5.13 -6.21
CA CYS A 149 12.82 -4.50 -5.79
C CYS A 149 13.08 -3.10 -6.39
N ASP A 150 12.32 -2.69 -7.41
CA ASP A 150 12.44 -1.37 -8.04
C ASP A 150 11.36 -0.39 -7.55
N GLY A 151 10.31 -0.87 -6.91
CA GLY A 151 9.31 -0.06 -6.23
C GLY A 151 7.89 -0.56 -6.50
N ILE A 152 6.92 0.37 -6.46
CA ILE A 152 5.52 0.03 -6.76
C ILE A 152 5.37 -0.16 -8.27
N ARG A 153 4.99 -1.37 -8.67
CA ARG A 153 4.80 -1.77 -10.07
C ARG A 153 3.41 -1.50 -10.59
N ALA A 154 2.42 -1.82 -9.79
CA ALA A 154 1.02 -1.71 -10.15
C ALA A 154 0.24 -1.26 -8.92
N ALA A 155 -0.80 -0.45 -9.14
CA ALA A 155 -1.74 -0.09 -8.10
C ALA A 155 -3.14 0.13 -8.66
N LEU A 156 -4.16 -0.20 -7.87
CA LEU A 156 -5.56 0.04 -8.19
C LEU A 156 -6.26 0.60 -6.96
N LEU A 157 -6.90 1.76 -7.11
CA LEU A 157 -7.70 2.39 -6.05
C LEU A 157 -9.18 2.12 -6.29
N VAL A 158 -9.84 1.53 -5.31
CA VAL A 158 -11.28 1.23 -5.35
C VAL A 158 -12.03 1.86 -4.18
N PRO A 159 -13.30 2.24 -4.36
CA PRO A 159 -14.18 2.58 -3.25
C PRO A 159 -14.63 1.33 -2.50
N GLY A 160 -14.62 1.39 -1.17
CA GLY A 160 -15.13 0.33 -0.31
C GLY A 160 -14.12 -0.77 0.03
N ALA A 161 -14.65 -1.88 0.52
CA ALA A 161 -13.88 -3.09 0.77
C ALA A 161 -13.54 -3.78 -0.55
N THR A 162 -12.38 -4.44 -0.58
CA THR A 162 -12.01 -5.31 -1.67
C THR A 162 -12.72 -6.65 -1.49
N ASP A 163 -13.35 -7.14 -2.55
CA ASP A 163 -13.80 -8.52 -2.65
C ASP A 163 -12.91 -9.29 -3.63
N ARG A 164 -13.27 -10.55 -3.87
CA ARG A 164 -12.57 -11.45 -4.79
C ARG A 164 -12.55 -10.93 -6.22
N ASP A 165 -13.62 -10.27 -6.67
CA ASP A 165 -13.75 -9.82 -8.06
C ASP A 165 -12.89 -8.60 -8.34
N VAL A 166 -12.78 -7.70 -7.37
CA VAL A 166 -11.85 -6.57 -7.42
C VAL A 166 -10.40 -7.05 -7.45
N PHE A 167 -10.05 -8.02 -6.59
CA PHE A 167 -8.70 -8.59 -6.57
C PHE A 167 -8.36 -9.27 -7.91
N LEU A 168 -9.29 -10.07 -8.44
CA LEU A 168 -9.11 -10.73 -9.73
C LEU A 168 -9.01 -9.72 -10.88
N SER A 169 -9.77 -8.63 -10.83
CA SER A 169 -9.68 -7.55 -11.82
C SER A 169 -8.32 -6.84 -11.76
N PHE A 170 -7.79 -6.59 -10.55
CA PHE A 170 -6.43 -6.09 -10.38
C PHE A 170 -5.40 -7.01 -11.02
N LEU A 171 -5.48 -8.31 -10.76
CA LEU A 171 -4.57 -9.29 -11.37
C LEU A 171 -4.71 -9.37 -12.89
N ARG A 172 -5.94 -9.46 -13.42
CA ARG A 172 -6.17 -9.60 -14.87
C ARG A 172 -5.80 -8.36 -15.66
N GLN A 173 -6.17 -7.19 -15.16
CA GLN A 173 -6.15 -5.95 -15.95
C GLN A 173 -4.95 -5.06 -15.63
N VAL A 174 -4.41 -5.14 -14.41
CA VAL A 174 -3.39 -4.19 -13.94
C VAL A 174 -2.03 -4.86 -13.78
N LEU A 175 -1.95 -5.94 -13.00
CA LEU A 175 -0.67 -6.61 -12.73
C LEU A 175 -0.28 -7.60 -13.83
N GLY A 176 -1.20 -8.45 -14.26
CA GLY A 176 -0.97 -9.56 -15.20
C GLY A 176 -0.22 -9.14 -16.48
N PRO A 177 -0.61 -8.05 -17.17
CA PRO A 177 0.11 -7.57 -18.35
C PRO A 177 1.55 -7.12 -18.10
N GLN A 178 1.93 -6.88 -16.83
CA GLN A 178 3.27 -6.43 -16.44
C GLN A 178 4.14 -7.56 -15.89
N LEU A 179 3.56 -8.75 -15.67
CA LEU A 179 4.29 -9.92 -15.20
C LEU A 179 5.20 -10.45 -16.30
N ARG A 180 6.34 -11.02 -15.89
CA ARG A 180 7.27 -11.69 -16.79
C ARG A 180 7.33 -13.17 -16.45
N PRO A 181 7.57 -14.06 -17.43
CA PRO A 181 7.82 -15.47 -17.13
C PRO A 181 8.93 -15.64 -16.10
N GLY A 182 8.70 -16.50 -15.11
CA GLY A 182 9.62 -16.75 -14.00
C GLY A 182 9.50 -15.77 -12.83
N THR A 183 8.64 -14.75 -12.89
CA THR A 183 8.26 -13.94 -11.72
C THR A 183 7.52 -14.81 -10.70
N THR A 184 7.78 -14.60 -9.40
CA THR A 184 7.02 -15.22 -8.32
C THR A 184 6.20 -14.16 -7.60
N VAL A 185 4.88 -14.31 -7.65
CA VAL A 185 3.93 -13.45 -6.94
C VAL A 185 3.71 -13.97 -5.53
N VAL A 186 3.93 -13.12 -4.53
CA VAL A 186 3.75 -13.42 -3.11
C VAL A 186 2.52 -12.67 -2.60
N MET A 187 1.57 -13.41 -2.04
CA MET A 187 0.31 -12.87 -1.50
C MET A 187 0.13 -13.30 -0.06
N ASP A 188 -0.73 -12.61 0.69
CA ASP A 188 -1.13 -13.09 2.01
C ASP A 188 -1.98 -14.38 1.93
N ASN A 189 -2.22 -15.03 3.07
CA ASN A 189 -2.91 -16.31 3.12
C ASN A 189 -4.44 -16.21 3.22
N LEU A 190 -5.04 -15.11 2.77
CA LEU A 190 -6.49 -14.92 2.84
C LEU A 190 -7.23 -15.78 1.81
N ALA A 191 -8.45 -16.18 2.15
CA ALA A 191 -9.30 -16.98 1.28
C ALA A 191 -9.63 -16.26 -0.04
N ALA A 192 -9.73 -14.92 -0.03
CA ALA A 192 -9.98 -14.11 -1.21
C ALA A 192 -8.88 -14.25 -2.28
N HIS A 193 -7.64 -14.55 -1.88
CA HIS A 193 -6.51 -14.73 -2.80
C HIS A 193 -6.39 -16.14 -3.36
N LYS A 194 -7.13 -17.12 -2.79
CA LYS A 194 -7.08 -18.52 -3.17
C LYS A 194 -8.24 -18.87 -4.09
N ASN A 195 -8.05 -18.59 -5.38
CA ASN A 195 -9.02 -18.88 -6.42
C ASN A 195 -8.34 -19.58 -7.61
N ALA A 196 -9.04 -20.52 -8.24
CA ALA A 196 -8.67 -21.09 -9.54
C ALA A 196 -8.41 -20.01 -10.60
N ASP A 197 -9.21 -18.94 -10.66
CA ASP A 197 -8.98 -17.84 -11.61
C ASP A 197 -7.67 -17.09 -11.34
N VAL A 198 -7.25 -16.97 -10.07
CA VAL A 198 -5.98 -16.33 -9.71
C VAL A 198 -4.83 -17.18 -10.24
N ALA A 199 -4.90 -18.49 -10.03
CA ALA A 199 -3.92 -19.43 -10.57
C ALA A 199 -3.85 -19.37 -12.10
N GLU A 200 -5.00 -19.37 -12.78
CA GLU A 200 -5.09 -19.29 -14.25
C GLU A 200 -4.38 -18.04 -14.80
N VAL A 201 -4.62 -16.87 -14.19
CA VAL A 201 -4.02 -15.60 -14.62
C VAL A 201 -2.51 -15.62 -14.46
N LEU A 202 -2.02 -16.12 -13.32
CA LEU A 202 -0.59 -16.19 -13.03
C LEU A 202 0.13 -17.22 -13.92
N GLN A 203 -0.50 -18.38 -14.14
CA GLN A 203 0.01 -19.41 -15.05
C GLN A 203 0.10 -18.91 -16.49
N ARG A 204 -0.92 -18.20 -16.99
CA ARG A 204 -0.91 -17.59 -18.33
C ARG A 204 0.24 -16.60 -18.52
N ALA A 205 0.63 -15.89 -17.46
CA ALA A 205 1.76 -14.98 -17.47
C ALA A 205 3.13 -15.70 -17.32
N GLY A 206 3.14 -17.03 -17.18
CA GLY A 206 4.35 -17.80 -16.85
C GLY A 206 4.90 -17.51 -15.45
N ALA A 207 4.07 -16.97 -14.56
CA ALA A 207 4.44 -16.61 -13.20
C ALA A 207 4.15 -17.76 -12.22
N GLN A 208 5.00 -17.89 -11.23
CA GLN A 208 4.78 -18.72 -10.05
C GLN A 208 4.08 -17.90 -8.96
N TRP A 209 3.50 -18.55 -7.96
CA TRP A 209 2.98 -17.85 -6.79
C TRP A 209 3.17 -18.64 -5.50
N CYS A 210 3.18 -17.91 -4.40
CA CYS A 210 3.13 -18.50 -3.08
C CYS A 210 2.45 -17.58 -2.07
N TYR A 211 1.99 -18.19 -0.99
CA TYR A 211 1.30 -17.50 0.09
C TYR A 211 2.21 -17.38 1.30
N LEU A 212 2.19 -16.20 1.92
CA LEU A 212 2.83 -15.99 3.20
C LEU A 212 2.21 -16.90 4.27
N PRO A 213 2.96 -17.30 5.31
CA PRO A 213 2.36 -17.93 6.47
C PRO A 213 1.32 -17.01 7.11
N PRO A 214 0.26 -17.54 7.74
CA PRO A 214 -0.72 -16.71 8.46
C PRO A 214 -0.05 -15.76 9.46
N TYR A 215 -0.64 -14.58 9.67
CA TYR A 215 -0.19 -13.59 10.66
C TYR A 215 1.30 -13.20 10.53
N SER A 216 1.81 -13.12 9.29
CA SER A 216 3.23 -12.88 9.02
C SER A 216 3.52 -11.61 8.20
N PRO A 217 3.01 -10.42 8.61
CA PRO A 217 3.28 -9.17 7.91
C PRO A 217 4.77 -8.76 7.96
N ASP A 218 5.53 -9.33 8.91
CA ASP A 218 6.98 -9.15 9.00
C ASP A 218 7.77 -9.76 7.83
N TYR A 219 7.14 -10.66 7.07
CA TYR A 219 7.69 -11.20 5.82
C TYR A 219 7.15 -10.50 4.57
N ASN A 220 6.39 -9.39 4.71
CA ASN A 220 5.80 -8.69 3.60
C ASN A 220 6.39 -7.27 3.42
N PRO A 221 7.32 -7.05 2.46
CA PRO A 221 7.97 -5.77 2.24
C PRO A 221 7.02 -4.60 1.92
N ILE A 222 5.84 -4.90 1.37
CA ILE A 222 4.85 -3.87 1.00
C ILE A 222 4.21 -3.18 2.22
N GLU A 223 4.26 -3.79 3.39
CA GLU A 223 3.79 -3.19 4.64
C GLU A 223 4.58 -1.91 4.98
N GLN A 224 5.90 -1.93 4.73
CA GLN A 224 6.74 -0.75 4.91
C GLN A 224 6.45 0.31 3.83
N ALA A 225 6.14 -0.13 2.60
CA ALA A 225 5.67 0.77 1.54
C ALA A 225 4.39 1.49 1.96
N TRP A 226 3.40 0.78 2.52
CA TRP A 226 2.18 1.41 3.02
C TRP A 226 2.42 2.42 4.14
N SER A 227 3.35 2.13 5.04
CA SER A 227 3.76 3.09 6.07
C SER A 227 4.31 4.39 5.45
N LYS A 228 5.18 4.29 4.45
CA LYS A 228 5.76 5.44 3.74
C LYS A 228 4.69 6.20 2.95
N VAL A 229 3.91 5.52 2.13
CA VAL A 229 2.84 6.12 1.31
C VAL A 229 1.82 6.84 2.19
N LYS A 230 1.35 6.21 3.27
CA LYS A 230 0.41 6.85 4.21
C LYS A 230 1.03 8.05 4.92
N THR A 231 2.34 8.04 5.18
CA THR A 231 3.02 9.20 5.76
C THR A 231 2.98 10.41 4.82
N TRP A 232 3.23 10.19 3.53
CA TRP A 232 3.06 11.22 2.49
C TRP A 232 1.61 11.73 2.41
N LEU A 233 0.64 10.82 2.31
CA LEU A 233 -0.78 11.19 2.24
C LEU A 233 -1.26 11.96 3.47
N ARG A 234 -0.79 11.58 4.67
CA ARG A 234 -1.04 12.31 5.92
C ARG A 234 -0.45 13.72 5.90
N GLY A 235 0.69 13.91 5.26
CA GLY A 235 1.30 15.22 5.05
C GLY A 235 0.48 16.11 4.12
N ILE A 236 -0.13 15.52 3.09
CA ILE A 236 -1.01 16.23 2.15
C ILE A 236 -2.35 16.59 2.79
N GLY A 237 -2.89 15.72 3.64
CA GLY A 237 -4.13 15.97 4.38
C GLY A 237 -5.34 16.19 3.45
N ALA A 238 -5.49 15.36 2.42
CA ALA A 238 -6.58 15.49 1.46
C ALA A 238 -7.96 15.28 2.11
N ARG A 239 -8.90 16.21 1.89
CA ARG A 239 -10.26 16.19 2.44
C ARG A 239 -11.35 15.89 1.41
N THR A 240 -10.96 15.59 0.18
CA THR A 240 -11.87 15.14 -0.88
C THR A 240 -11.30 13.91 -1.55
N ARG A 241 -12.18 13.02 -2.04
CA ARG A 241 -11.78 11.79 -2.75
C ARG A 241 -10.92 12.12 -3.97
N ARG A 242 -11.35 13.11 -4.77
CA ARG A 242 -10.61 13.58 -5.95
C ARG A 242 -9.18 14.01 -5.61
N LYS A 243 -8.98 14.78 -4.53
CA LYS A 243 -7.63 15.20 -4.10
C LYS A 243 -6.82 14.00 -3.59
N LEU A 244 -7.44 13.10 -2.83
CA LEU A 244 -6.78 11.89 -2.32
C LEU A 244 -6.31 10.99 -3.47
N SER A 245 -7.17 10.70 -4.45
CA SER A 245 -6.84 9.89 -5.63
C SER A 245 -5.71 10.52 -6.46
N ARG A 246 -5.76 11.83 -6.72
CA ARG A 246 -4.67 12.54 -7.43
C ARG A 246 -3.35 12.50 -6.67
N SER A 247 -3.42 12.57 -5.35
CA SER A 247 -2.24 12.57 -4.47
C SER A 247 -1.63 11.17 -4.30
N LEU A 248 -2.42 10.11 -4.52
CA LEU A 248 -1.97 8.74 -4.37
C LEU A 248 -0.83 8.40 -5.32
N ASN A 249 -0.94 8.78 -6.60
CA ASN A 249 0.13 8.52 -7.58
C ASN A 249 1.44 9.18 -7.15
N ALA A 250 1.38 10.46 -6.78
CA ALA A 250 2.55 11.15 -6.24
C ALA A 250 3.14 10.45 -5.01
N ALA A 251 2.29 9.97 -4.09
CA ALA A 251 2.75 9.25 -2.89
C ALA A 251 3.36 7.86 -3.22
N LEU A 252 2.81 7.12 -4.19
CA LEU A 252 3.35 5.82 -4.63
C LEU A 252 4.74 5.99 -5.27
N THR A 253 4.95 7.04 -6.07
CA THR A 253 6.27 7.34 -6.68
C THR A 253 7.36 7.68 -5.67
N GLN A 254 7.01 7.92 -4.40
CA GLN A 254 8.00 8.13 -3.32
C GLN A 254 8.61 6.83 -2.79
N VAL A 255 8.09 5.67 -3.22
CA VAL A 255 8.72 4.38 -2.96
C VAL A 255 9.84 4.19 -3.97
N THR A 256 11.07 4.39 -3.54
CA THR A 256 12.25 4.27 -4.39
C THR A 256 12.77 2.83 -4.42
N PRO A 257 13.58 2.46 -5.43
CA PRO A 257 14.30 1.19 -5.44
C PRO A 257 15.15 0.98 -4.17
N GLN A 258 15.75 2.05 -3.64
CA GLN A 258 16.54 1.98 -2.42
C GLN A 258 15.69 1.58 -1.21
N ASP A 259 14.49 2.17 -1.07
CA ASP A 259 13.56 1.80 -0.02
C ASP A 259 13.12 0.34 -0.17
N ALA A 260 12.70 -0.05 -1.37
CA ALA A 260 12.20 -1.40 -1.65
C ALA A 260 13.26 -2.45 -1.32
N LYS A 261 14.49 -2.30 -1.83
CA LYS A 261 15.60 -3.21 -1.52
C LYS A 261 15.90 -3.27 -0.02
N ALA A 262 15.84 -2.13 0.68
CA ALA A 262 16.03 -2.10 2.13
C ALA A 262 14.92 -2.86 2.89
N TRP A 263 13.66 -2.74 2.46
CA TRP A 263 12.53 -3.45 3.08
C TRP A 263 12.55 -4.95 2.78
N PHE A 264 12.92 -5.35 1.56
CA PHE A 264 13.16 -6.75 1.23
C PHE A 264 14.24 -7.35 2.14
N ARG A 265 15.38 -6.67 2.32
CA ARG A 265 16.42 -7.10 3.26
C ARG A 265 15.90 -7.17 4.70
N HIS A 266 15.14 -6.18 5.14
CA HIS A 266 14.52 -6.15 6.47
C HIS A 266 13.58 -7.34 6.70
N CYS A 267 12.80 -7.73 5.69
CA CYS A 267 11.95 -8.92 5.72
C CYS A 267 12.71 -10.24 5.54
N GLY A 268 14.03 -10.21 5.36
CA GLY A 268 14.91 -11.37 5.28
C GLY A 268 15.03 -12.00 3.88
N TYR A 269 14.81 -11.22 2.82
CA TYR A 269 15.08 -11.61 1.43
C TYR A 269 16.50 -11.18 1.03
N PRO A 270 17.32 -12.07 0.42
CA PRO A 270 18.73 -11.80 0.13
C PRO A 270 18.91 -10.88 -1.10
N VAL A 271 18.74 -9.57 -0.91
CA VAL A 271 18.96 -8.59 -1.98
C VAL A 271 20.43 -8.17 -2.03
N HIS A 272 21.17 -8.72 -2.99
CA HIS A 272 22.52 -8.32 -3.36
C HIS A 272 22.48 -7.07 -4.25
#